data_AF-A0A7J2MQE3-F1
#
_entry.id   AF-A0A7J2MQE3-F1
#
_cell.length_a   1.000
_cell.length_b   1.000
_cell.length_c   1.000
_cell.angle_alpha   90.00
_cell.angle_beta   90.00
_cell.angle_gamma   90.00
#
_symmetry.space_group_name_H-M   'P 1'
#
loop_
_entity.id
_entity.type
_entity.pdbx_description
1 polymer ?
#
loop_
_entity_poly.entity_id
_entity_poly.type
_entity_poly.pdbx_seq_one_letter_code
_entity_poly.pdbx_strand_id
1 'polypeptide(L)'
;MNKKVYLGFILLLLILWPINAESNEVPEITVKVNPNFELLAVVYTLAAENPYPANQEYFNDLMNYFGDYKDHEAVKSIKQKLGFDYTRVEYFFSKEQRALLNT
;
A
#
# COMPACT_ATOMS: atom_id res chain seq x y z
N MET A 1 14.87 9.48 58.72
CA MET A 1 13.73 9.95 57.89
C MET A 1 12.51 9.12 58.25
N ASN A 2 11.40 9.74 58.68
CA ASN A 2 10.24 9.00 59.21
C ASN A 2 9.55 8.20 58.10
N LYS A 3 9.10 6.96 58.40
CA LYS A 3 8.39 6.09 57.43
C LYS A 3 7.24 6.80 56.72
N LYS A 4 6.55 7.72 57.42
CA LYS A 4 5.47 8.55 56.88
C LYS A 4 5.93 9.54 55.78
N VAL A 5 7.14 10.07 55.91
CA VAL A 5 7.75 10.98 54.92
C VAL A 5 8.15 10.21 53.67
N TYR A 6 8.71 9.01 53.83
CA TYR A 6 9.05 8.13 52.71
C TYR A 6 7.80 7.69 51.93
N LEU A 7 6.72 7.37 52.64
CA LEU A 7 5.45 7.00 52.03
C LEU A 7 4.85 8.17 51.20
N GLY A 8 4.93 9.39 51.73
CA GLY A 8 4.50 10.59 51.01
C GLY A 8 5.33 10.85 49.75
N PHE A 9 6.65 10.60 49.82
CA PHE A 9 7.54 10.77 48.67
C PHE A 9 7.28 9.75 47.56
N ILE A 10 6.99 8.49 47.92
CA ILE A 10 6.60 7.46 46.94
C ILE A 10 5.27 7.81 46.28
N LEU A 11 4.28 8.28 47.06
CA LEU A 11 2.99 8.67 46.51
C LEU A 11 3.14 9.84 45.54
N LEU A 12 3.99 10.81 45.86
CA LEU A 12 4.31 11.94 44.99
C LEU A 12 4.94 11.48 43.66
N LEU A 13 5.87 10.53 43.71
CA LEU A 13 6.53 9.97 42.52
C LEU A 13 5.56 9.20 41.62
N LEU A 14 4.57 8.51 42.20
CA LEU A 14 3.54 7.79 41.43
C LEU A 14 2.58 8.75 40.71
N ILE A 15 2.28 9.93 41.28
CA ILE A 15 1.43 10.95 40.65
C ILE A 15 2.20 11.70 39.55
N LEU A 16 3.51 11.87 39.71
CA LEU A 16 4.38 12.54 38.75
C LEU A 16 4.84 11.64 37.60
N TRP A 17 4.47 10.35 37.60
CA TRP A 17 4.82 9.46 36.52
C TRP A 17 4.04 9.86 35.26
N PRO A 18 4.70 10.28 34.17
CA PRO A 18 3.99 10.59 32.94
C PRO A 18 3.35 9.30 32.42
N ILE A 19 2.03 9.28 32.36
CA ILE A 19 1.29 8.26 31.61
C ILE A 19 1.56 8.61 30.15
N ASN A 20 2.49 7.90 29.52
CA ASN A 20 2.64 7.92 28.06
C ASN A 20 1.38 7.27 27.48
N ALA A 21 0.33 8.07 27.31
CA ALA A 21 -0.81 7.68 26.51
C ALA A 21 -0.34 7.65 25.06
N GLU A 22 -0.09 6.44 24.53
CA GLU A 22 0.00 6.27 23.08
C GLU A 22 -1.28 6.82 22.46
N SER A 23 -1.15 7.85 21.63
CA SER A 23 -2.28 8.41 20.90
C SER A 23 -2.81 7.32 19.96
N ASN A 24 -4.05 6.88 20.17
CA ASN A 24 -4.77 5.99 19.24
C ASN A 24 -5.17 6.71 17.93
N GLU A 25 -4.45 7.77 17.56
CA GLU A 25 -4.69 8.50 16.33
C GLU A 25 -4.23 7.62 15.17
N VAL A 26 -5.20 7.10 14.43
CA VAL A 26 -4.94 6.36 13.19
C VAL A 26 -4.17 7.32 12.27
N PRO A 27 -2.97 6.95 11.78
CA PRO A 27 -2.19 7.86 10.96
C PRO A 27 -3.01 8.26 9.73
N GLU A 28 -3.05 9.56 9.44
CA GLU A 28 -3.65 10.06 8.20
C GLU A 28 -2.78 9.63 7.03
N ILE A 29 -3.21 8.60 6.30
CA ILE A 29 -2.51 8.11 5.12
C ILE A 29 -3.06 8.85 3.90
N THR A 30 -2.26 9.74 3.32
CA THR A 30 -2.58 10.36 2.02
C THR A 30 -2.09 9.46 0.88
N VAL A 31 -3.04 8.93 0.09
CA VAL A 31 -2.71 8.14 -1.11
C VAL A 31 -2.77 9.04 -2.34
N LYS A 32 -1.65 9.15 -3.07
CA LYS A 32 -1.60 9.82 -4.37
C LYS A 32 -1.68 8.78 -5.48
N VAL A 33 -2.68 8.91 -6.35
CA VAL A 33 -2.90 8.01 -7.48
C VAL A 33 -2.63 8.75 -8.78
N ASN A 34 -1.89 8.12 -9.68
CA ASN A 34 -1.75 8.61 -11.04
C ASN A 34 -2.51 7.66 -11.99
N PRO A 35 -3.59 8.13 -12.63
CA PRO A 35 -4.52 7.28 -13.37
C PRO A 35 -3.88 6.60 -14.58
N ASN A 36 -2.78 7.15 -15.13
CA ASN A 36 -2.08 6.53 -16.25
C ASN A 36 -1.39 5.23 -15.81
N PHE A 37 -0.83 5.18 -14.59
CA PHE A 37 -0.24 3.96 -14.06
C PHE A 37 -1.29 2.93 -13.68
N GLU A 38 -2.41 3.38 -13.09
CA GLU A 38 -3.51 2.47 -12.76
C GLU A 38 -4.08 1.81 -14.02
N LEU A 39 -4.35 2.61 -15.06
CA LEU A 39 -4.82 2.07 -16.33
C LEU A 39 -3.81 1.10 -16.94
N LEU A 40 -2.52 1.44 -16.90
CA LEU A 40 -1.47 0.56 -17.38
C LEU A 40 -1.46 -0.75 -16.59
N ALA A 41 -1.51 -0.68 -15.26
CA ALA A 41 -1.54 -1.86 -14.38
C ALA A 41 -2.74 -2.76 -14.69
N VAL A 42 -3.94 -2.18 -14.88
CA VAL A 42 -5.13 -2.93 -15.31
C VAL A 42 -4.88 -3.65 -16.63
N VAL A 43 -4.39 -2.96 -17.67
CA VAL A 43 -4.13 -3.58 -18.97
C VAL A 43 -3.10 -4.72 -18.86
N TYR A 44 -2.08 -4.57 -18.02
CA TYR A 44 -1.12 -5.63 -17.72
C TYR A 44 -1.76 -6.80 -16.99
N THR A 45 -2.57 -6.56 -15.97
CA THR A 45 -3.26 -7.61 -15.22
C THR A 45 -4.17 -8.42 -16.14
N LEU A 46 -4.91 -7.77 -17.03
CA LEU A 46 -5.75 -8.47 -18.03
C LEU A 46 -4.93 -9.26 -19.05
N ALA A 47 -3.72 -8.80 -19.34
CA ALA A 47 -2.83 -9.45 -20.29
C ALA A 47 -2.12 -10.69 -19.70
N ALA A 48 -2.08 -10.82 -18.37
CA ALA A 48 -1.43 -11.93 -17.68
C ALA A 48 -2.21 -13.25 -17.82
N GLU A 49 -1.49 -14.35 -18.08
CA GLU A 49 -2.09 -15.69 -18.08
C GLU A 49 -2.39 -16.17 -16.65
N ASN A 50 -1.44 -15.97 -15.73
CA ASN A 50 -1.56 -16.34 -14.31
C ASN A 50 -1.14 -15.15 -13.43
N PRO A 51 -2.02 -14.14 -13.26
CA PRO A 51 -1.72 -13.01 -12.38
C PRO A 51 -1.56 -13.47 -10.93
N TYR A 52 -0.52 -12.99 -10.25
CA TYR A 52 -0.31 -13.20 -8.81
C TYR A 52 -0.56 -11.87 -8.07
N PRO A 53 -1.80 -11.60 -7.63
CA PRO A 53 -2.12 -10.32 -7.02
C PRO A 53 -1.61 -10.24 -5.58
N ALA A 54 -1.10 -9.07 -5.19
CA ALA A 54 -0.73 -8.80 -3.80
C ALA A 54 -1.96 -8.71 -2.87
N ASN A 55 -3.12 -8.31 -3.40
CA ASN A 55 -4.40 -8.27 -2.69
C ASN A 55 -5.48 -8.93 -3.56
N GLN A 56 -6.07 -10.01 -3.05
CA GLN A 56 -7.08 -10.79 -3.77
C GLN A 56 -8.41 -10.04 -3.94
N GLU A 57 -8.82 -9.22 -2.96
CA GLU A 57 -10.07 -8.45 -3.02
C GLU A 57 -10.00 -7.41 -4.14
N TYR A 58 -8.91 -6.63 -4.17
CA TYR A 58 -8.66 -5.68 -5.25
C TYR A 58 -8.62 -6.35 -6.63
N PHE A 59 -7.97 -7.53 -6.72
CA PHE A 59 -7.93 -8.28 -7.97
C PHE A 59 -9.33 -8.74 -8.42
N ASN A 60 -10.16 -9.20 -7.49
CA ASN A 60 -11.53 -9.60 -7.80
C ASN A 60 -12.35 -8.40 -8.31
N ASP A 61 -12.23 -7.24 -7.66
CA ASP A 61 -12.90 -6.01 -8.12
C ASP A 61 -12.42 -5.60 -9.51
N LEU A 62 -11.11 -5.57 -9.75
CA LEU A 62 -10.53 -5.30 -11.05
C LEU A 62 -11.08 -6.25 -12.11
N MET A 63 -11.14 -7.54 -11.82
CA MET A 63 -11.67 -8.54 -12.75
C MET A 63 -13.18 -8.40 -12.97
N ASN A 64 -13.94 -8.04 -11.95
CA ASN A 64 -15.38 -7.77 -12.08
C ASN A 64 -15.66 -6.55 -12.97
N TYR A 65 -14.85 -5.49 -12.86
CA TYR A 65 -15.03 -4.28 -13.67
C TYR A 65 -14.44 -4.37 -15.07
N PHE A 66 -13.26 -4.98 -15.21
CA PHE A 66 -12.48 -4.91 -16.44
C PHE A 66 -12.29 -6.25 -17.16
N GLY A 67 -12.77 -7.36 -16.59
CA GLY A 67 -12.53 -8.70 -17.11
C GLY A 67 -13.01 -8.91 -18.55
N ASP A 68 -14.12 -8.27 -18.92
CA ASP A 68 -14.69 -8.33 -20.27
C ASP A 68 -13.79 -7.69 -21.34
N TYR A 69 -12.81 -6.88 -20.94
CA TYR A 69 -11.86 -6.22 -21.84
C TYR A 69 -10.58 -7.05 -22.08
N LYS A 70 -10.52 -8.32 -21.65
CA LYS A 70 -9.36 -9.20 -21.91
C LYS A 70 -8.99 -9.35 -23.39
N ASP A 71 -9.96 -9.18 -24.28
CA ASP A 71 -9.78 -9.23 -25.73
C ASP A 71 -9.69 -7.84 -26.40
N HIS A 72 -9.55 -6.78 -25.60
CA HIS A 72 -9.36 -5.43 -26.11
C HIS A 72 -7.99 -5.27 -26.80
N GLU A 73 -7.92 -4.44 -27.84
CA GLU A 73 -6.71 -4.25 -28.65
C GLU A 73 -5.49 -3.79 -27.84
N ALA A 74 -5.71 -2.99 -26.79
CA ALA A 74 -4.64 -2.59 -25.88
C ALA A 74 -4.03 -3.78 -25.12
N VAL A 75 -4.88 -4.71 -24.65
CA VAL A 75 -4.44 -5.92 -23.94
C VAL A 75 -3.68 -6.85 -24.87
N LYS A 76 -4.19 -7.06 -26.09
CA LYS A 76 -3.51 -7.86 -27.13
C LYS A 76 -2.15 -7.26 -27.50
N SER A 77 -2.09 -5.94 -27.67
CA SER A 77 -0.84 -5.23 -27.99
C SER A 77 0.22 -5.44 -26.89
N ILE A 78 -0.19 -5.40 -25.63
CA ILE A 78 0.70 -5.66 -24.48
C ILE A 78 1.17 -7.12 -24.45
N LYS A 79 0.26 -8.08 -24.66
CA LYS A 79 0.60 -9.52 -24.79
C LYS A 79 1.66 -9.78 -25.89
N GLN A 80 1.58 -9.06 -27.00
CA GLN A 80 2.50 -9.21 -28.13
C GLN A 80 3.85 -8.51 -27.92
N LYS A 81 3.84 -7.30 -27.33
CA LYS A 81 5.07 -6.50 -27.14
C LYS A 81 5.94 -7.00 -26.01
N LEU A 82 5.33 -7.64 -25.01
CA LEU A 82 6.03 -8.08 -23.81
C LEU A 82 5.92 -9.59 -23.80
N GLY A 83 7.02 -10.27 -24.15
CA GLY A 83 7.22 -11.63 -23.69
C GLY A 83 6.99 -11.62 -22.18
N PHE A 84 5.88 -12.21 -21.74
CA PHE A 84 5.16 -11.77 -20.55
C PHE A 84 5.97 -12.06 -19.28
N ASP A 85 6.64 -11.04 -18.76
CA ASP A 85 7.48 -11.14 -17.57
C ASP A 85 7.00 -10.11 -16.54
N TYR A 86 6.13 -10.59 -15.64
CA TYR A 86 5.51 -9.79 -14.57
C TYR A 86 6.56 -9.10 -13.69
N THR A 87 7.72 -9.72 -13.49
CA THR A 87 8.85 -9.16 -12.75
C THR A 87 9.37 -7.86 -13.35
N ARG A 88 9.36 -7.76 -14.69
CA ARG A 88 9.80 -6.57 -15.42
C ARG A 88 8.81 -5.41 -15.29
N VAL A 89 7.54 -5.76 -15.17
CA VAL A 89 6.42 -4.83 -15.02
C VAL A 89 6.41 -4.24 -13.61
N GLU A 90 6.52 -5.09 -12.59
CA GLU A 90 6.66 -4.67 -11.19
C GLU A 90 7.90 -3.78 -11.00
N TYR A 91 9.02 -4.14 -11.63
CA TYR A 91 10.22 -3.30 -11.64
C TYR A 91 9.96 -1.92 -12.28
N PHE A 92 9.31 -1.87 -13.46
CA PHE A 92 8.97 -0.61 -14.13
C PHE A 92 8.09 0.29 -13.25
N PHE A 93 7.02 -0.25 -12.69
CA PHE A 93 6.12 0.49 -11.80
C PHE A 93 6.83 0.99 -10.55
N SER A 94 7.64 0.15 -9.90
CA SER A 94 8.38 0.57 -8.71
C SER A 94 9.39 1.69 -9.03
N LYS A 95 10.02 1.65 -10.21
CA LYS A 95 11.00 2.65 -10.64
C LYS A 95 10.33 3.99 -10.97
N GLU A 96 9.26 3.99 -11.75
CA GLU A 96 8.56 5.23 -12.10
C GLU A 96 7.84 5.86 -10.89
N GLN A 97 7.19 5.05 -10.04
CA GLN A 97 6.57 5.57 -8.81
C GLN A 97 7.61 6.23 -7.89
N ARG A 98 8.79 5.62 -7.74
CA ARG A 98 9.89 6.22 -6.96
C ARG A 98 10.39 7.53 -7.57
N ALA A 99 10.44 7.64 -8.89
CA ALA A 99 10.85 8.88 -9.55
C ALA A 99 9.87 10.03 -9.26
N LEU A 100 8.56 9.74 -9.24
CA LEU A 100 7.50 10.72 -9.01
C LEU A 100 7.28 11.10 -7.54
N LEU A 101 7.64 10.22 -6.60
CA LEU A 101 7.58 10.51 -5.17
C LEU A 101 8.77 11.37 -4.70
N ASN A 102 9.84 11.44 -5.49
CA ASN A 102 11.05 12.21 -5.19
C ASN A 102 11.07 13.60 -5.85
N THR A 103 9.97 14.03 -6.48
CA THR A 103 9.76 15.35 -7.09
C THR A 103 8.61 16.06 -6.42
#